data_AF-T0N609-F1
#
_entry.id   AF-T0N609-F1
#
_cell.length_a   1.000
_cell.length_b   1.000
_cell.length_c   1.000
_cell.angle_alpha   90.00
_cell.angle_beta   90.00
_cell.angle_gamma   90.00
#
_symmetry.space_group_name_H-M   'P 1'
#
loop_
_entity.id
_entity.type
_entity.pdbx_description
1 polymer ?
#
loop_
_entity_poly.entity_id
_entity_poly.type
_entity_poly.pdbx_seq_one_letter_code
_entity_poly.pdbx_strand_id
1 'polypeptide(L)'
;GYAVSLRSERDAYMKALDMIAPLRIDLESIRWTRSFSGQSLRDDFFENTRLFIIPKQNSRLRGPWACRHMILRFMNDPIAYLREYFKRSNSEAGFSSDKRSTGHLIFQRRKDRIETSGFCKGLLHNLMLVNG
;
A
#
# COMPACT_ATOMS: atom_id res chain seq x y z
N GLY A 1 -5.36 6.53 -3.25
CA GLY A 1 -6.68 5.87 -3.18
C GLY A 1 -6.59 4.65 -2.29
N TYR A 2 -7.66 4.32 -1.58
CA TYR A 2 -7.78 3.09 -0.79
C TYR A 2 -8.78 2.17 -1.47
N ALA A 3 -8.48 0.87 -1.60
CA ALA A 3 -9.39 -0.11 -2.17
C ALA A 3 -9.34 -1.40 -1.35
N VAL A 4 -10.46 -2.12 -1.31
CA VAL A 4 -10.63 -3.34 -0.52
C VAL A 4 -10.92 -4.52 -1.43
N SER A 5 -10.25 -5.63 -1.15
CA SER A 5 -10.56 -6.92 -1.76
C SER A 5 -10.53 -8.02 -0.73
N LEU A 6 -11.51 -8.92 -0.84
CA LEU A 6 -11.56 -10.19 -0.11
C LEU A 6 -10.81 -11.31 -0.85
N ARG A 7 -10.31 -11.06 -2.07
CA ARG A 7 -9.66 -12.08 -2.92
C ARG A 7 -8.16 -12.10 -2.73
N SER A 8 -7.49 -10.96 -2.87
CA SER A 8 -6.05 -10.85 -2.69
C SER A 8 -5.62 -9.40 -2.52
N GLU A 9 -4.43 -9.18 -1.96
CA GLU A 9 -3.77 -7.87 -1.95
C GLU A 9 -3.59 -7.33 -3.37
N ARG A 10 -3.33 -8.20 -4.36
CA ARG A 10 -3.16 -7.81 -5.77
C ARG A 10 -4.45 -7.27 -6.38
N ASP A 11 -5.57 -7.90 -6.09
CA ASP A 11 -6.89 -7.44 -6.54
C ASP A 11 -7.25 -6.10 -5.90
N ALA A 12 -6.95 -5.91 -4.61
CA ALA A 12 -7.11 -4.60 -3.95
C ALA A 12 -6.23 -3.52 -4.60
N TYR A 13 -4.98 -3.86 -4.95
CA TYR A 13 -4.07 -2.95 -5.63
C TYR A 13 -4.58 -2.54 -7.02
N MET A 14 -5.00 -3.51 -7.86
CA MET A 14 -5.52 -3.20 -9.20
C MET A 14 -6.78 -2.34 -9.14
N LYS A 15 -7.72 -2.64 -8.23
CA LYS A 15 -8.89 -1.79 -7.98
C LYS A 15 -8.49 -0.37 -7.55
N ALA A 16 -7.43 -0.22 -6.75
CA ALA A 16 -6.96 1.10 -6.34
C ALA A 16 -6.41 1.89 -7.53
N LEU A 17 -5.70 1.25 -8.46
CA LEU A 17 -5.25 1.87 -9.70
C LEU A 17 -6.43 2.28 -10.58
N ASP A 18 -7.42 1.41 -10.77
CA ASP A 18 -8.63 1.71 -11.53
C ASP A 18 -9.40 2.90 -10.95
N MET A 19 -9.42 3.05 -9.62
CA MET A 19 -10.03 4.20 -8.95
C MET A 19 -9.24 5.50 -9.16
N ILE A 20 -7.91 5.43 -9.29
CA ILE A 20 -7.04 6.61 -9.44
C ILE A 20 -6.95 7.06 -10.90
N ALA A 21 -7.00 6.12 -11.85
CA ALA A 21 -6.93 6.38 -13.29
C ALA A 21 -7.85 7.53 -13.79
N PRO A 22 -9.14 7.59 -13.42
CA PRO A 22 -10.02 8.69 -13.85
C PRO A 22 -9.78 10.00 -13.08
N LEU A 23 -9.16 9.94 -11.89
CA LEU A 23 -9.01 11.10 -11.01
C LEU A 23 -7.86 12.03 -11.42
N ARG A 24 -7.01 11.63 -12.38
CA ARG A 24 -5.83 12.40 -12.83
C ARG A 24 -4.94 12.87 -11.68
N ILE A 25 -4.82 12.05 -10.64
CA ILE A 25 -3.97 12.32 -9.47
C ILE A 25 -2.60 11.70 -9.73
N ASP A 26 -1.57 12.54 -9.75
CA ASP A 26 -0.19 12.07 -9.80
C ASP A 26 0.23 11.52 -8.43
N LEU A 27 0.69 10.28 -8.41
CA LEU A 27 1.14 9.62 -7.19
C LEU A 27 2.60 9.96 -6.92
N GLU A 28 2.86 10.70 -5.84
CA GLU A 28 4.23 11.07 -5.46
C GLU A 28 5.02 9.87 -4.89
N SER A 29 4.38 9.05 -4.05
CA SER A 29 5.04 7.93 -3.39
C SER A 29 4.12 6.77 -3.08
N ILE A 30 4.67 5.55 -3.14
CA ILE A 30 3.96 4.30 -2.86
C ILE A 30 4.81 3.43 -1.93
N ARG A 31 4.15 2.85 -0.92
CA ARG A 31 4.77 1.99 0.09
C ARG A 31 4.15 0.61 -0.02
N TRP A 32 4.97 -0.40 -0.22
CA TRP A 32 4.50 -1.76 -0.48
C TRP A 32 4.84 -2.73 0.65
N THR A 33 4.00 -3.75 0.79
CA THR A 33 4.22 -4.86 1.71
C THR A 33 5.29 -5.81 1.18
N ARG A 34 5.97 -6.48 2.11
CA ARG A 34 7.00 -7.51 1.83
C ARG A 34 6.49 -8.63 0.91
N SER A 35 5.17 -8.85 0.83
CA SER A 35 4.49 -9.86 -0.01
C SER A 35 4.39 -9.48 -1.49
N PHE A 36 4.49 -8.19 -1.85
CA PHE A 36 4.22 -7.71 -3.21
C PHE A 36 5.43 -7.74 -4.16
N SER A 37 6.51 -8.46 -3.80
CA SER A 37 7.78 -8.48 -4.55
C SER A 37 7.77 -9.34 -5.83
N GLY A 38 6.61 -9.46 -6.50
CA GLY A 38 6.44 -10.20 -7.75
C GLY A 38 6.88 -9.42 -8.99
N GLN A 39 7.24 -10.12 -10.07
CA GLN A 39 7.93 -9.62 -11.28
C GLN A 39 7.19 -8.53 -12.10
N SER A 40 5.95 -8.15 -11.78
CA SER A 40 5.13 -7.19 -12.53
C SER A 40 5.25 -5.75 -12.01
N LEU A 41 6.46 -5.32 -11.67
CA LEU A 41 6.76 -3.97 -11.13
C LEU A 41 6.91 -2.90 -12.23
N ARG A 42 6.80 -3.29 -13.51
CA ARG A 42 7.38 -2.56 -14.63
C ARG A 42 6.45 -1.52 -15.26
N ASP A 43 5.13 -1.76 -15.28
CA ASP A 43 4.26 -1.08 -16.26
C ASP A 43 3.23 -0.12 -15.63
N ASP A 44 3.02 -0.19 -14.31
CA ASP A 44 1.91 0.52 -13.65
C ASP A 44 2.26 1.92 -13.13
N PHE A 45 3.55 2.31 -13.13
CA PHE A 45 4.00 3.52 -12.44
C PHE A 45 4.62 4.55 -13.38
N PHE A 46 4.11 5.77 -13.30
CA PHE A 46 4.71 6.97 -13.88
C PHE A 46 6.17 7.10 -13.43
N GLU A 47 7.05 7.51 -14.34
CA GLU A 47 8.52 7.64 -14.13
C GLU A 47 8.90 8.43 -12.86
N ASN A 48 7.99 9.27 -12.35
CA ASN A 48 8.18 10.13 -11.19
C ASN A 48 7.70 9.57 -9.84
N THR A 49 7.05 8.40 -9.80
CA THR A 49 6.50 7.84 -8.54
C THR A 49 7.60 7.21 -7.66
N ARG A 50 7.76 7.65 -6.41
CA ARG A 50 8.75 7.09 -5.47
C ARG A 50 8.27 5.78 -4.82
N LEU A 51 8.94 4.68 -5.13
CA LEU A 51 8.62 3.36 -4.56
C LEU A 51 9.42 3.04 -3.28
N PHE A 52 8.73 2.57 -2.23
CA PHE A 52 9.34 2.11 -0.97
C PHE A 52 8.97 0.66 -0.67
N ILE A 53 9.97 -0.22 -0.67
CA ILE A 53 9.86 -1.66 -0.34
C ILE A 53 10.99 -2.02 0.64
N ILE A 54 10.68 -2.85 1.64
CA ILE A 54 11.72 -3.57 2.40
C ILE A 54 11.94 -4.93 1.72
N PRO A 55 13.14 -5.19 1.17
CA PRO A 55 13.42 -6.46 0.51
C PRO A 55 13.31 -7.63 1.50
N LYS A 56 12.86 -8.78 1.01
CA LYS A 56 12.88 -10.02 1.78
C LYS A 56 14.34 -10.44 1.99
N GLN A 57 14.65 -10.98 3.18
CA GLN A 57 15.96 -11.59 3.44
C GLN A 57 16.33 -12.56 2.29
N ASN A 58 17.55 -12.45 1.79
CA ASN A 58 18.08 -13.20 0.65
C ASN A 58 17.37 -12.97 -0.70
N SER A 59 16.63 -11.87 -0.87
CA SER A 59 16.09 -11.50 -2.19
C SER A 59 17.24 -11.21 -3.16
N ARG A 60 17.32 -11.97 -4.25
CA ARG A 60 18.31 -11.71 -5.30
C ARG A 60 17.96 -10.41 -6.00
N LEU A 61 18.93 -9.50 -6.14
CA LEU A 61 18.80 -8.23 -6.86
C LEU A 61 18.76 -8.41 -8.39
N ARG A 62 18.17 -9.52 -8.86
CA ARG A 62 17.89 -9.74 -10.28
C ARG A 62 16.57 -9.04 -10.59
N GLY A 63 16.66 -7.77 -10.99
CA GLY A 63 15.49 -6.98 -11.31
C GLY A 63 15.77 -5.74 -12.15
N PRO A 64 14.70 -5.05 -12.57
CA PRO A 64 14.74 -3.80 -13.32
C PRO A 64 15.54 -2.70 -12.61
N TRP A 65 15.94 -1.68 -13.38
CA TRP A 65 16.69 -0.52 -12.89
C TRP A 65 16.01 0.18 -11.71
N ALA A 66 14.67 0.26 -11.68
CA ALA A 66 13.90 0.80 -10.57
C ALA A 66 14.17 0.09 -9.22
N CYS A 67 14.31 -1.24 -9.22
CA CYS A 67 14.64 -1.99 -8.01
C CYS A 67 16.06 -1.66 -7.51
N ARG A 68 17.01 -1.47 -8.44
CA ARG A 68 18.37 -1.05 -8.09
C ARG A 68 18.39 0.36 -7.50
N HIS A 69 17.67 1.30 -8.12
CA HIS A 69 17.52 2.67 -7.61
C HIS A 69 16.90 2.73 -6.23
N MET A 70 15.90 1.89 -5.97
CA MET A 70 15.26 1.79 -4.66
C MET A 70 16.25 1.35 -3.58
N ILE A 71 17.09 0.36 -3.88
CA ILE A 71 18.11 -0.15 -2.95
C ILE A 71 19.21 0.86 -2.74
N LEU A 72 19.68 1.51 -3.81
CA LEU A 72 20.66 2.61 -3.69
C LEU A 72 20.14 3.71 -2.79
N ARG A 73 18.87 4.10 -2.93
CA ARG A 73 18.22 5.09 -2.06
C ARG A 73 18.15 4.62 -0.61
N PHE A 74 17.84 3.35 -0.37
CA PHE A 74 17.87 2.76 0.97
C PHE A 74 19.28 2.72 1.56
N MET A 75 20.31 2.42 0.76
CA MET A 75 21.71 2.38 1.21
C MET A 75 22.28 3.78 1.47
N ASN A 76 21.91 4.77 0.66
CA ASN A 76 22.41 6.14 0.77
C ASN A 76 21.84 6.86 2.01
N ASP A 77 20.54 6.69 2.28
CA ASP A 77 19.89 7.26 3.47
C ASP A 77 18.86 6.28 4.05
N PRO A 78 19.31 5.32 4.87
CA PRO A 78 18.43 4.31 5.43
C PRO A 78 17.41 4.91 6.40
N ILE A 79 17.75 5.99 7.11
CA ILE A 79 16.87 6.59 8.12
C ILE A 79 15.71 7.32 7.44
N ALA A 80 15.97 8.14 6.43
CA ALA A 80 14.90 8.80 5.68
C ALA A 80 14.03 7.78 4.94
N TYR A 81 14.65 6.75 4.36
CA TYR A 81 13.90 5.69 3.68
C TYR A 81 12.97 4.94 4.64
N LEU A 82 13.46 4.55 5.83
CA LEU A 82 12.65 3.88 6.83
C LEU A 82 11.56 4.81 7.37
N ARG A 83 11.84 6.09 7.61
CA ARG A 83 10.84 7.09 8.01
C ARG A 83 9.69 7.16 7.00
N GLU A 84 10.00 7.18 5.71
CA GLU A 84 8.98 7.14 4.67
C GLU A 84 8.23 5.81 4.67
N TYR A 85 8.94 4.68 4.73
CA TYR A 85 8.32 3.36 4.73
C TYR A 85 7.34 3.18 5.91
N PHE A 86 7.71 3.62 7.12
CA PHE A 86 6.92 3.46 8.33
C PHE A 86 5.67 4.34 8.42
N LYS A 87 5.48 5.33 7.53
CA LYS A 87 4.18 6.05 7.42
C LYS A 87 3.00 5.11 7.18
N ARG A 88 3.24 3.90 6.63
CA ARG A 88 2.23 2.84 6.49
C ARG A 88 1.66 2.36 7.82
N SER A 89 2.46 2.41 8.90
CA SER A 89 2.06 1.95 10.23
C SER A 89 0.80 2.66 10.74
N ASN A 90 0.63 3.94 10.38
CA ASN A 90 -0.55 4.72 10.77
C ASN A 90 -1.82 4.10 10.16
N SER A 91 -1.79 3.79 8.88
CA SER A 91 -2.90 3.12 8.19
C SER A 91 -3.17 1.72 8.75
N GLU A 92 -2.12 0.95 9.04
CA GLU A 92 -2.24 -0.41 9.58
C GLU A 92 -2.76 -0.46 11.03
N ALA A 93 -2.42 0.54 11.84
CA ALA A 93 -2.89 0.65 13.22
C ALA A 93 -4.42 0.77 13.28
N GLY A 94 -5.02 1.57 12.38
CA GLY A 94 -6.48 1.71 12.27
C GLY A 94 -7.16 0.37 11.95
N PHE A 95 -6.66 -0.36 10.94
CA PHE A 95 -7.20 -1.69 10.61
C PHE A 95 -7.00 -2.72 11.72
N SER A 96 -5.87 -2.66 12.43
CA SER A 96 -5.62 -3.54 13.57
C SER A 96 -6.59 -3.26 14.72
N SER A 97 -6.89 -1.99 14.98
CA SER A 97 -7.88 -1.56 15.97
C SER A 97 -9.28 -2.08 15.61
N ASP A 98 -9.69 -1.88 14.35
CA ASP A 98 -10.99 -2.36 13.86
C ASP A 98 -11.11 -3.87 14.04
N LYS A 99 -10.10 -4.64 13.59
CA LYS A 99 -10.09 -6.10 13.72
C LYS A 99 -10.19 -6.54 15.18
N ARG A 100 -9.49 -5.88 16.10
CA ARG A 100 -9.60 -6.19 17.54
C ARG A 100 -10.99 -5.88 18.09
N SER A 101 -11.56 -4.73 17.72
CA SER A 101 -12.88 -4.30 18.18
C SER A 101 -14.03 -5.18 17.66
N THR A 102 -13.92 -5.70 16.43
CA THR A 102 -14.98 -6.50 15.80
C THR A 102 -14.74 -8.01 15.87
N GLY A 103 -13.72 -8.46 16.61
CA GLY A 103 -13.38 -9.89 16.68
C GLY A 103 -12.93 -10.47 15.34
N HIS A 104 -12.25 -9.67 14.51
CA HIS A 104 -11.82 -9.96 13.14
C HIS A 104 -12.98 -10.16 12.14
N LEU A 105 -14.20 -9.77 12.50
CA LEU A 105 -15.38 -9.90 11.64
C LEU A 105 -15.75 -8.58 10.95
N ILE A 106 -16.29 -8.69 9.74
CA ILE A 106 -17.04 -7.62 9.10
C ILE A 106 -18.51 -8.03 9.14
N PHE A 107 -19.35 -7.29 9.86
CA PHE A 107 -20.75 -7.65 10.08
C PHE A 107 -21.64 -7.54 8.82
N GLN A 108 -21.12 -6.92 7.75
CA GLN A 108 -21.82 -6.85 6.47
C GLN A 108 -21.84 -8.21 5.78
N ARG A 109 -22.99 -8.62 5.25
CA ARG A 109 -23.14 -9.93 4.55
C ARG A 109 -23.03 -9.83 3.04
N ARG A 110 -23.48 -8.72 2.45
CA ARG A 110 -23.46 -8.50 1.00
C ARG A 110 -22.07 -8.03 0.56
N LYS A 111 -21.54 -8.61 -0.51
CA LYS A 111 -20.15 -8.39 -0.96
C LYS A 111 -19.81 -6.90 -1.20
N ASP A 112 -20.70 -6.18 -1.89
CA ASP A 112 -20.62 -4.73 -2.09
C ASP A 112 -20.52 -3.98 -0.76
N ARG A 113 -21.37 -4.31 0.23
CA ARG A 113 -21.37 -3.67 1.55
C ARG A 113 -20.11 -3.99 2.36
N ILE A 114 -19.54 -5.17 2.19
CA ILE A 114 -18.27 -5.54 2.82
C ILE A 114 -17.14 -4.68 2.27
N GLU A 115 -17.05 -4.56 0.93
CA GLU A 115 -16.04 -3.73 0.26
C GLU A 115 -16.19 -2.25 0.63
N THR A 116 -17.42 -1.70 0.59
CA THR A 116 -17.70 -0.32 1.00
C THR A 116 -17.40 -0.06 2.46
N SER A 117 -17.76 -0.97 3.37
CA SER A 117 -17.46 -0.84 4.80
C SER A 117 -15.96 -0.79 5.06
N GLY A 118 -15.20 -1.68 4.41
CA GLY A 118 -13.74 -1.65 4.50
C GLY A 118 -13.17 -0.34 3.93
N PHE A 119 -13.68 0.12 2.78
CA PHE A 119 -13.27 1.37 2.17
C PHE A 119 -13.48 2.57 3.09
N CYS A 120 -14.69 2.74 3.64
CA CYS A 120 -15.03 3.85 4.51
C CYS A 120 -14.17 3.85 5.78
N LYS A 121 -13.96 2.68 6.40
CA LYS A 121 -13.08 2.54 7.56
C LYS A 121 -11.65 2.97 7.23
N GLY A 122 -11.10 2.48 6.12
CA GLY A 122 -9.76 2.85 5.68
C GLY A 122 -9.60 4.32 5.37
N LEU A 123 -10.60 4.92 4.70
CA LEU A 123 -10.62 6.35 4.43
C LEU A 123 -10.66 7.17 5.72
N LEU A 124 -11.53 6.81 6.66
CA LEU A 124 -11.66 7.50 7.96
C LEU A 124 -10.36 7.43 8.76
N HIS A 125 -9.76 6.23 8.89
CA HIS A 125 -8.48 6.08 9.61
C HIS A 125 -7.39 6.94 8.98
N ASN A 126 -7.30 6.94 7.64
CA ASN A 126 -6.29 7.75 6.95
C ASN A 126 -6.55 9.24 7.16
N LEU A 127 -7.79 9.73 7.01
CA LEU A 127 -8.12 11.15 7.20
C LEU A 127 -7.87 11.64 8.64
N MET A 128 -8.23 10.83 9.63
CA MET A 128 -8.05 11.19 11.05
C MET A 128 -6.57 11.17 11.48
N LEU A 129 -5.71 10.45 10.74
CA LEU A 129 -4.27 10.37 10.99
C LEU A 129 -3.45 11.30 10.09
N VAL A 130 -4.06 12.00 9.13
CA VAL A 130 -3.38 12.96 8.23
C VAL A 130 -3.04 14.28 8.94
N ASN A 131 -3.62 14.55 10.11
CA ASN A 131 -3.36 15.75 10.92
C ASN A 131 -2.57 15.46 12.23
N GLY A 132 -1.97 14.28 12.37
CA GLY A 132 -1.22 13.86 13.55
C GLY A 132 0.30 13.84 13.34
#